data_AF-A0A6A7XZN4-F1
#
_entry.id   AF-A0A6A7XZN4-F1
#
_cell.length_a   1.000
_cell.length_b   1.000
_cell.length_c   1.000
_cell.angle_alpha   90.00
_cell.angle_beta   90.00
_cell.angle_gamma   90.00
#
_symmetry.space_group_name_H-M   'P 1'
#
loop_
_entity.id
_entity.type
_entity.pdbx_description
1 polymer ?
#
loop_
_entity_poly.entity_id
_entity_poly.type
_entity_poly.pdbx_seq_one_letter_code
_entity_poly.pdbx_strand_id
1 'polypeptide(L)'
;MVRRTKAAAEQTRADLLDAAEHLFHERGVSRTSLDDIAKAAGVTRGAVYWHFRNKLDVLCALQERICTPAEDLLAMAADGRHPDPLGAIEQSTLDTLRELAGDSRKVRVMSILMQRCEYVDEMSEALRRLEESNRELWSHLLEAFRRARDGGRLSPAWTPEAAVWMLRSFMMGQLYEWLKQPEAYDICRIGTGCLDRLFASFRGEATPPPRAAGPRTCDGPPEIAADSVPLFADLDTDPTVCPTLRRATACTGRHAVPIAAETSEVVDGSATKPPAPKRGRSSSSGRRTPARGPSPAETKIK
;
A
#
# COMPACT_ATOMS: atom_id res chain seq x y z
N MET A 1 -0.17 -26.76 28.45
CA MET A 1 -0.34 -25.30 28.71
C MET A 1 0.18 -24.40 27.57
N VAL A 2 0.96 -24.89 26.59
CA VAL A 2 1.63 -24.08 25.54
C VAL A 2 0.70 -23.57 24.42
N ARG A 3 -0.43 -24.24 24.15
CA ARG A 3 -1.34 -23.88 23.04
C ARG A 3 -2.20 -22.63 23.31
N ARG A 4 -2.42 -22.27 24.58
CA ARG A 4 -3.22 -21.10 24.99
C ARG A 4 -2.48 -19.77 24.81
N THR A 5 -1.16 -19.74 24.93
CA THR A 5 -0.36 -18.51 24.81
C THR A 5 -0.13 -18.10 23.36
N LYS A 6 0.05 -19.07 22.44
CA LYS A 6 0.19 -18.77 21.01
C LYS A 6 -1.09 -18.19 20.41
N ALA A 7 -2.23 -18.81 20.69
CA ALA A 7 -3.54 -18.33 20.23
C ALA A 7 -3.88 -16.93 20.78
N ALA A 8 -3.53 -16.65 22.05
CA ALA A 8 -3.72 -15.32 22.63
C ALA A 8 -2.81 -14.25 22.00
N ALA A 9 -1.58 -14.61 21.63
CA ALA A 9 -0.68 -13.72 20.91
C ALA A 9 -1.16 -13.47 19.47
N GLU A 10 -1.65 -14.50 18.77
CA GLU A 10 -2.25 -14.35 17.44
C GLU A 10 -3.51 -13.46 17.47
N GLN A 11 -4.36 -13.61 18.49
CA GLN A 11 -5.52 -12.74 18.68
C GLN A 11 -5.09 -11.28 18.92
N THR A 12 -4.13 -11.05 19.82
CA THR A 12 -3.57 -9.71 20.06
C THR A 12 -3.03 -9.08 18.78
N ARG A 13 -2.33 -9.87 17.93
CA ARG A 13 -1.85 -9.39 16.63
C ARG A 13 -3.00 -9.00 15.70
N ALA A 14 -4.08 -9.79 15.66
CA ALA A 14 -5.25 -9.49 14.86
C ALA A 14 -5.95 -8.20 15.32
N ASP A 15 -6.12 -8.03 16.64
CA ASP A 15 -6.74 -6.83 17.24
C ASP A 15 -5.91 -5.57 16.94
N LEU A 16 -4.57 -5.67 17.00
CA LEU A 16 -3.66 -4.59 16.62
C LEU A 16 -3.79 -4.21 15.14
N LEU A 17 -3.91 -5.20 14.24
CA LEU A 17 -4.07 -4.95 12.81
C LEU A 17 -5.44 -4.34 12.50
N ASP A 18 -6.51 -4.78 13.17
CA ASP A 18 -7.83 -4.19 13.02
C ASP A 18 -7.83 -2.73 13.50
N ALA A 19 -7.19 -2.42 14.63
CA ALA A 19 -7.04 -1.04 15.11
C ALA A 19 -6.20 -0.18 14.14
N ALA A 20 -5.09 -0.72 13.62
CA ALA A 20 -4.23 -0.03 12.67
C ALA A 20 -4.95 0.28 11.37
N GLU A 21 -5.70 -0.69 10.83
CA GLU A 21 -6.53 -0.53 9.64
C GLU A 21 -7.48 0.68 9.78
N HIS A 22 -8.23 0.78 10.88
CA HIS A 22 -9.16 1.88 11.07
C HIS A 22 -8.43 3.22 11.22
N LEU A 23 -7.37 3.29 12.04
CA LEU A 23 -6.64 4.54 12.26
C LEU A 23 -5.92 5.03 10.99
N PHE A 24 -5.27 4.15 10.25
CA PHE A 24 -4.64 4.51 8.98
C PHE A 24 -5.68 4.94 7.94
N HIS A 25 -6.84 4.28 7.88
CA HIS A 25 -7.91 4.67 6.98
C HIS A 25 -8.52 6.02 7.36
N GLU A 26 -8.64 6.37 8.63
CA GLU A 26 -9.22 7.66 9.06
C GLU A 26 -8.22 8.82 8.98
N ARG A 27 -6.99 8.61 9.45
CA ARG A 27 -6.03 9.69 9.72
C ARG A 27 -4.83 9.67 8.77
N GLY A 28 -4.59 8.57 8.09
CA GLY A 28 -3.38 8.33 7.29
C GLY A 28 -2.22 7.74 8.11
N VAL A 29 -1.26 7.15 7.41
CA VAL A 29 -0.11 6.44 8.00
C VAL A 29 0.88 7.40 8.66
N SER A 30 1.09 8.59 8.08
CA SER A 30 2.02 9.60 8.61
C SER A 30 1.58 10.12 9.99
N ARG A 31 0.27 10.30 10.20
CA ARG A 31 -0.31 10.90 11.43
C ARG A 31 -0.67 9.89 12.54
N THR A 32 -0.41 8.61 12.33
CA THR A 32 -0.77 7.54 13.28
C THR A 32 0.50 6.93 13.87
N SER A 33 0.59 6.84 15.20
CA SER A 33 1.72 6.20 15.89
C SER A 33 1.39 4.77 16.35
N LEU A 34 2.42 3.95 16.62
CA LEU A 34 2.23 2.62 17.24
C LEU A 34 1.56 2.73 18.62
N ASP A 35 1.79 3.82 19.35
CA ASP A 35 1.15 4.07 20.63
C ASP A 35 -0.35 4.34 20.47
N ASP A 36 -0.77 5.03 19.40
CA ASP A 36 -2.19 5.24 19.10
C ASP A 36 -2.88 3.91 18.75
N ILE A 37 -2.19 3.05 17.99
CA ILE A 37 -2.66 1.70 17.65
C ILE A 37 -2.83 0.85 18.92
N ALA A 38 -1.84 0.86 19.82
CA ALA A 38 -1.91 0.13 21.08
C ALA A 38 -3.09 0.58 21.94
N LYS A 39 -3.29 1.90 22.07
CA LYS A 39 -4.43 2.48 22.80
C LYS A 39 -5.76 2.07 22.18
N ALA A 40 -5.89 2.15 20.85
CA ALA A 40 -7.11 1.78 20.15
C ALA A 40 -7.43 0.29 20.25
N ALA A 41 -6.41 -0.57 20.25
CA ALA A 41 -6.56 -2.01 20.47
C ALA A 41 -6.75 -2.40 21.96
N GLY A 42 -6.67 -1.46 22.90
CA GLY A 42 -6.83 -1.74 24.33
C GLY A 42 -5.66 -2.52 24.95
N VAL A 43 -4.48 -2.49 24.33
CA VAL A 43 -3.29 -3.23 24.80
C VAL A 43 -2.19 -2.29 25.28
N THR A 44 -1.22 -2.84 26.00
CA THR A 44 -0.08 -2.04 26.47
C THR A 44 0.84 -1.66 25.31
N ARG A 45 1.57 -0.56 25.45
CA ARG A 45 2.63 -0.17 24.52
C ARG A 45 3.64 -1.29 24.31
N GLY A 46 4.03 -2.01 25.37
CA GLY A 46 4.94 -3.15 25.24
C GLY A 46 4.42 -4.26 24.32
N ALA A 47 3.10 -4.49 24.30
CA ALA A 47 2.49 -5.50 23.46
C ALA A 47 2.58 -5.17 21.97
N VAL A 48 2.35 -3.91 21.55
CA VAL A 48 2.50 -3.54 20.14
C VAL A 48 3.93 -3.69 19.65
N TYR A 49 4.92 -3.24 20.44
CA TYR A 49 6.34 -3.34 20.08
C TYR A 49 6.87 -4.78 20.08
N TRP A 50 6.17 -5.71 20.75
CA TRP A 50 6.47 -7.14 20.66
C TRP A 50 6.05 -7.73 19.29
N HIS A 51 4.95 -7.24 18.71
CA HIS A 51 4.42 -7.74 17.43
C HIS A 51 4.97 -7.00 16.21
N PHE A 52 5.27 -5.71 16.33
CA PHE A 52 5.66 -4.83 15.23
C PHE A 52 6.77 -3.88 15.67
N ARG A 53 7.88 -3.84 14.94
CA ARG A 53 9.03 -3.00 15.30
C ARG A 53 8.81 -1.54 14.94
N ASN A 54 8.07 -1.30 13.86
CA ASN A 54 7.80 0.03 13.31
C ASN A 54 6.46 0.02 12.54
N LYS A 55 6.05 1.19 12.03
CA LYS A 55 4.83 1.34 11.25
C LYS A 55 4.88 0.57 9.92
N LEU A 56 6.08 0.44 9.34
CA LEU A 56 6.31 -0.32 8.11
C LEU A 56 5.93 -1.79 8.29
N ASP A 57 6.32 -2.44 9.40
CA ASP A 57 5.97 -3.84 9.68
C ASP A 57 4.44 -4.01 9.82
N VAL A 58 3.73 -3.00 10.35
CA VAL A 58 2.26 -3.00 10.42
C VAL A 58 1.65 -2.88 9.01
N LEU A 59 2.16 -1.97 8.19
CA LEU A 59 1.67 -1.76 6.82
C LEU A 59 1.88 -3.02 5.95
N CYS A 60 3.05 -3.65 6.03
CA CYS A 60 3.33 -4.92 5.35
C CYS A 60 2.35 -6.02 5.81
N ALA A 61 2.11 -6.13 7.12
CA ALA A 61 1.17 -7.12 7.64
C ALA A 61 -0.30 -6.85 7.23
N LEU A 62 -0.70 -5.59 7.06
CA LEU A 62 -2.00 -5.24 6.47
C LEU A 62 -2.08 -5.63 5.00
N GLN A 63 -1.02 -5.42 4.23
CA GLN A 63 -0.94 -5.85 2.84
C GLN A 63 -1.04 -7.38 2.73
N GLU A 64 -0.28 -8.13 3.53
CA GLU A 64 -0.32 -9.60 3.57
C GLU A 64 -1.72 -10.13 3.87
N ARG A 65 -2.51 -9.44 4.72
CA ARG A 65 -3.90 -9.81 5.01
C ARG A 65 -4.85 -9.72 3.82
N ILE A 66 -4.53 -8.91 2.82
CA ILE A 66 -5.40 -8.67 1.66
C ILE A 66 -4.85 -9.27 0.37
N CYS A 67 -3.60 -9.75 0.39
CA CYS A 67 -3.04 -10.53 -0.71
C CYS A 67 -3.95 -11.73 -0.96
N THR A 68 -4.37 -11.87 -2.21
CA THR A 68 -5.37 -12.86 -2.62
C THR A 68 -4.62 -14.00 -3.32
N PRO A 69 -4.97 -15.29 -3.09
CA PRO A 69 -4.33 -16.44 -3.73
C PRO A 69 -4.63 -16.58 -5.24
N ALA A 70 -4.83 -15.45 -5.94
CA ALA A 70 -4.94 -15.35 -7.39
C ALA A 70 -3.67 -15.84 -8.13
N GLU A 71 -2.58 -16.04 -7.38
CA GLU A 71 -1.28 -16.51 -7.82
C GLU A 71 -1.31 -17.93 -8.37
N ASP A 72 -2.15 -18.83 -7.84
CA ASP A 72 -2.18 -20.24 -8.28
C ASP A 72 -2.62 -20.38 -9.74
N LEU A 73 -3.70 -19.69 -10.12
CA LEU A 73 -4.23 -19.73 -11.49
C LEU A 73 -3.25 -19.10 -12.49
N LEU A 74 -2.58 -18.02 -12.09
CA LEU A 74 -1.56 -17.35 -12.90
C LEU A 74 -0.29 -18.18 -13.03
N ALA A 75 0.13 -18.86 -11.96
CA ALA A 75 1.24 -19.79 -11.97
C ALA A 75 0.94 -20.99 -12.89
N MET A 76 -0.28 -21.55 -12.85
CA MET A 76 -0.69 -22.60 -13.79
C MET A 76 -0.64 -22.15 -15.25
N ALA A 77 -1.04 -20.91 -15.53
CA ALA A 77 -0.95 -20.33 -16.87
C ALA A 77 0.50 -20.14 -17.31
N ALA A 78 1.36 -19.60 -16.43
CA ALA A 78 2.79 -19.40 -16.66
C ALA A 78 3.56 -20.73 -16.85
N ASP A 79 3.15 -21.79 -16.17
CA ASP A 79 3.74 -23.12 -16.30
C ASP A 79 3.23 -23.90 -17.53
N GLY A 80 2.25 -23.34 -18.26
CA GLY A 80 1.62 -24.01 -19.39
C GLY A 80 0.71 -25.17 -19.01
N ARG A 81 0.33 -25.27 -17.74
CA ARG A 81 -0.65 -26.25 -17.24
C ARG A 81 -2.09 -25.82 -17.49
N HIS A 82 -2.32 -24.56 -17.88
CA HIS A 82 -3.64 -24.06 -18.25
C HIS A 82 -3.80 -23.99 -19.79
N PRO A 83 -4.88 -24.56 -20.37
CA PRO A 83 -5.07 -24.64 -21.82
C PRO A 83 -5.42 -23.29 -22.47
N ASP A 84 -5.86 -22.31 -21.68
CA ASP A 84 -6.13 -20.95 -22.14
C ASP A 84 -5.47 -19.92 -21.22
N PRO A 85 -4.22 -19.51 -21.48
CA PRO A 85 -3.50 -18.59 -20.60
C PRO A 85 -4.20 -17.22 -20.49
N LEU A 86 -4.76 -16.68 -21.58
CA LEU A 86 -5.51 -15.41 -21.53
C LEU A 86 -6.79 -15.54 -20.70
N GLY A 87 -7.52 -16.65 -20.82
CA GLY A 87 -8.68 -16.93 -19.97
C GLY A 87 -8.33 -17.05 -18.49
N ALA A 88 -7.19 -17.66 -18.14
CA ALA A 88 -6.72 -17.72 -16.77
C ALA A 88 -6.42 -16.33 -16.20
N ILE A 89 -5.76 -15.46 -16.97
CA ILE A 89 -5.46 -14.08 -16.56
C ILE A 89 -6.77 -13.28 -16.40
N GLU A 90 -7.68 -13.40 -17.37
CA GLU A 90 -8.98 -12.71 -17.34
C GLU A 90 -9.79 -13.11 -16.10
N GLN A 91 -9.93 -14.42 -15.86
CA GLN A 91 -10.65 -14.95 -14.71
C GLN A 91 -10.03 -14.48 -13.39
N SER A 92 -8.70 -14.59 -13.26
CA SER A 92 -7.97 -14.14 -12.08
C SER A 92 -8.18 -12.64 -11.80
N THR A 93 -8.17 -11.82 -12.86
CA THR A 93 -8.36 -10.37 -12.75
C THR A 93 -9.80 -10.02 -12.33
N LEU A 94 -10.80 -10.69 -12.92
CA LEU A 94 -12.21 -10.51 -12.59
C LEU A 94 -12.53 -10.93 -11.16
N ASP A 95 -12.00 -12.07 -10.73
CA ASP A 95 -12.20 -12.58 -9.37
C ASP A 95 -11.56 -11.67 -8.33
N THR A 96 -10.35 -11.16 -8.62
CA THR A 96 -9.68 -10.17 -7.76
C THR A 96 -10.53 -8.91 -7.57
N LEU A 97 -11.14 -8.37 -8.64
CA LEU A 97 -12.03 -7.21 -8.53
C LEU A 97 -13.29 -7.50 -7.70
N ARG A 98 -13.93 -8.64 -7.93
CA ARG A 98 -15.14 -9.03 -7.20
C ARG A 98 -14.86 -9.25 -5.72
N GLU A 99 -13.77 -9.92 -5.41
CA GLU A 99 -13.36 -10.19 -4.04
C GLU A 99 -12.99 -8.90 -3.30
N LEU A 100 -12.25 -8.01 -3.95
CA LEU A 100 -11.95 -6.69 -3.39
C LEU A 100 -13.21 -5.88 -3.12
N ALA A 101 -14.16 -5.85 -4.06
CA ALA A 101 -15.42 -5.12 -3.91
C ALA A 101 -16.36 -5.72 -2.85
N GLY A 102 -16.28 -7.03 -2.63
CA GLY A 102 -17.09 -7.75 -1.64
C GLY A 102 -16.58 -7.64 -0.20
N ASP A 103 -15.35 -7.20 0.03
CA ASP A 103 -14.72 -7.15 1.35
C ASP A 103 -14.32 -5.72 1.74
N SER A 104 -15.11 -5.10 2.63
CA SER A 104 -14.86 -3.74 3.12
C SER A 104 -13.49 -3.57 3.78
N ARG A 105 -12.92 -4.63 4.39
CA ARG A 105 -11.56 -4.58 4.93
C ARG A 105 -10.54 -4.45 3.79
N LYS A 106 -10.68 -5.25 2.73
CA LYS A 106 -9.80 -5.16 1.55
C LYS A 106 -9.89 -3.77 0.91
N VAL A 107 -11.08 -3.20 0.81
CA VAL A 107 -11.29 -1.83 0.33
C VAL A 107 -10.53 -0.80 1.19
N ARG A 108 -10.66 -0.88 2.53
CA ARG A 108 -9.98 0.04 3.43
C ARG A 108 -8.47 -0.07 3.33
N VAL A 109 -7.92 -1.28 3.34
CA VAL A 109 -6.47 -1.50 3.22
C VAL A 109 -5.95 -1.02 1.87
N MET A 110 -6.65 -1.32 0.77
CA MET A 110 -6.24 -0.84 -0.56
C MET A 110 -6.31 0.70 -0.64
N SER A 111 -7.32 1.33 -0.06
CA SER A 111 -7.38 2.80 0.06
C SER A 111 -6.21 3.35 0.88
N ILE A 112 -5.81 2.69 1.97
CA ILE A 112 -4.64 3.10 2.75
C ILE A 112 -3.39 3.09 1.89
N LEU A 113 -3.12 1.97 1.22
CA LEU A 113 -1.94 1.81 0.37
C LEU A 113 -1.92 2.83 -0.76
N MET A 114 -3.03 3.03 -1.48
CA MET A 114 -3.03 3.90 -2.67
C MET A 114 -3.20 5.39 -2.38
N GLN A 115 -3.81 5.77 -1.26
CA GLN A 115 -4.26 7.15 -1.04
C GLN A 115 -3.88 7.74 0.33
N ARG A 116 -3.57 6.92 1.34
CA ARG A 116 -3.34 7.40 2.72
C ARG A 116 -1.93 7.12 3.25
N CYS A 117 -1.05 6.61 2.38
CA CYS A 117 0.36 6.39 2.66
C CYS A 117 1.20 7.32 1.79
N GLU A 118 2.05 8.12 2.43
CA GLU A 118 3.12 8.86 1.77
C GLU A 118 4.35 7.97 1.72
N TYR A 119 4.74 7.54 0.53
CA TYR A 119 5.87 6.63 0.34
C TYR A 119 7.20 7.39 0.26
N VAL A 120 7.53 8.05 1.36
CA VAL A 120 8.78 8.79 1.56
C VAL A 120 9.53 8.24 2.77
N ASP A 121 10.82 8.51 2.88
CA ASP A 121 11.67 8.12 4.02
C ASP A 121 11.54 6.63 4.39
N GLU A 122 11.17 6.31 5.64
CA GLU A 122 11.00 4.94 6.14
C GLU A 122 9.94 4.11 5.38
N MET A 123 9.00 4.77 4.67
CA MET A 123 7.96 4.11 3.89
C MET A 123 8.38 3.81 2.45
N SER A 124 9.51 4.34 1.97
CA SER A 124 10.09 3.94 0.67
C SER A 124 10.40 2.44 0.62
N GLU A 125 10.87 1.89 1.74
CA GLU A 125 11.08 0.45 1.94
C GLU A 125 9.77 -0.35 1.83
N ALA A 126 8.62 0.26 2.14
CA ALA A 126 7.31 -0.37 1.91
C ALA A 126 7.04 -0.57 0.43
N LEU A 127 7.39 0.43 -0.42
CA LEU A 127 7.30 0.28 -1.88
C LEU A 127 8.21 -0.85 -2.36
N ARG A 128 9.46 -0.88 -1.90
CA ARG A 128 10.41 -1.93 -2.29
C ARG A 128 9.88 -3.33 -1.98
N ARG A 129 9.28 -3.54 -0.81
CA ARG A 129 8.65 -4.82 -0.43
C ARG A 129 7.39 -5.12 -1.22
N LEU A 130 6.56 -4.10 -1.48
CA LEU A 130 5.39 -4.23 -2.34
C LEU A 130 5.80 -4.62 -3.77
N GLU A 131 6.88 -4.05 -4.29
CA GLU A 131 7.44 -4.37 -5.60
C GLU A 131 8.04 -5.77 -5.65
N GLU A 132 8.74 -6.19 -4.60
CA GLU A 132 9.24 -7.56 -4.45
C GLU A 132 8.12 -8.58 -4.48
N SER A 133 7.05 -8.36 -3.70
CA SER A 133 5.86 -9.21 -3.71
C SER A 133 5.19 -9.22 -5.09
N ASN A 134 5.11 -8.07 -5.77
CA ASN A 134 4.53 -7.99 -7.11
C ASN A 134 5.43 -8.59 -8.22
N ARG A 135 6.70 -8.89 -7.94
CA ARG A 135 7.65 -9.38 -8.96
C ARG A 135 7.30 -10.77 -9.48
N GLU A 136 6.85 -11.64 -8.58
CA GLU A 136 6.43 -13.00 -8.93
C GLU A 136 5.17 -12.97 -9.79
N LEU A 137 4.17 -12.20 -9.35
CA LEU A 137 2.94 -11.97 -10.10
C LEU A 137 3.23 -11.41 -11.51
N TRP A 138 4.13 -10.43 -11.60
CA TRP A 138 4.55 -9.85 -12.89
C TRP A 138 5.19 -10.89 -13.81
N SER A 139 6.07 -11.72 -13.25
CA SER A 139 6.76 -12.78 -14.00
C SER A 139 5.77 -13.82 -14.53
N HIS A 140 4.80 -14.24 -13.71
CA HIS A 140 3.74 -15.15 -14.13
C HIS A 140 2.85 -14.55 -15.23
N LEU A 141 2.46 -13.28 -15.09
CA LEU A 141 1.66 -12.59 -16.12
C LEU A 141 2.41 -12.53 -17.45
N LEU A 142 3.67 -12.10 -17.44
CA LEU A 142 4.47 -11.99 -18.65
C LEU A 142 4.64 -13.33 -19.35
N GLU A 143 4.94 -14.38 -18.59
CA GLU A 143 5.08 -15.72 -19.15
C GLU A 143 3.76 -16.27 -19.71
N ALA A 144 2.64 -16.03 -19.02
CA ALA A 144 1.32 -16.42 -19.53
C ALA A 144 0.97 -15.69 -20.85
N PHE A 145 1.30 -14.40 -20.98
CA PHE A 145 1.14 -13.66 -22.24
C PHE A 145 2.08 -14.16 -23.35
N ARG A 146 3.31 -14.56 -23.03
CA ARG A 146 4.23 -15.18 -24.00
C ARG A 146 3.68 -16.50 -24.52
N ARG A 147 3.17 -17.35 -23.64
CA ARG A 147 2.50 -18.60 -24.04
C ARG A 147 1.25 -18.35 -24.88
N ALA A 148 0.46 -17.33 -24.55
CA ALA A 148 -0.67 -16.93 -25.37
C ALA A 148 -0.25 -16.57 -26.79
N ARG A 149 0.85 -15.82 -26.95
CA ARG A 149 1.44 -15.49 -28.25
C ARG A 149 1.92 -16.74 -28.98
N ASP A 150 2.71 -17.58 -28.32
CA ASP A 150 3.30 -18.77 -28.93
C ASP A 150 2.23 -19.80 -29.33
N GLY A 151 1.09 -19.81 -28.63
CA GLY A 151 -0.11 -20.57 -28.98
C GLY A 151 -1.05 -19.90 -30.00
N GLY A 152 -0.69 -18.75 -30.57
CA GLY A 152 -1.49 -18.03 -31.56
C GLY A 152 -2.78 -17.41 -31.03
N ARG A 153 -2.89 -17.21 -29.71
CA ARG A 153 -4.09 -16.66 -29.03
C ARG A 153 -3.97 -15.18 -28.68
N LEU A 154 -2.76 -14.62 -28.71
CA LEU A 154 -2.54 -13.17 -28.55
C LEU A 154 -2.61 -12.50 -29.92
N SER A 155 -3.40 -11.44 -30.01
CA SER A 155 -3.53 -10.58 -31.18
C SER A 155 -2.17 -10.01 -31.61
N PRO A 156 -1.87 -9.93 -32.92
CA PRO A 156 -0.61 -9.38 -33.41
C PRO A 156 -0.47 -7.86 -33.16
N ALA A 157 -1.54 -7.19 -32.72
CA ALA A 157 -1.46 -5.78 -32.29
C ALA A 157 -0.72 -5.60 -30.95
N TRP A 158 -0.47 -6.68 -30.21
CA TRP A 158 0.13 -6.64 -28.88
C TRP A 158 1.44 -7.44 -28.82
N THR A 159 2.46 -6.85 -28.21
CA THR A 159 3.55 -7.64 -27.63
C THR A 159 3.14 -8.11 -26.23
N PRO A 160 3.67 -9.26 -25.75
CA PRO A 160 3.43 -9.71 -24.37
C PRO A 160 3.74 -8.61 -23.35
N GLU A 161 4.87 -7.92 -23.50
CA GLU A 161 5.31 -6.86 -22.60
C GLU A 161 4.31 -5.69 -22.58
N ALA A 162 3.84 -5.24 -23.74
CA ALA A 162 2.86 -4.16 -23.84
C ALA A 162 1.50 -4.55 -23.24
N ALA A 163 1.07 -5.80 -23.42
CA ALA A 163 -0.18 -6.32 -22.88
C ALA A 163 -0.15 -6.35 -21.34
N VAL A 164 0.96 -6.79 -20.74
CA VAL A 164 1.12 -6.81 -19.27
C VAL A 164 1.10 -5.37 -18.71
N TRP A 165 1.86 -4.45 -19.31
CA TRP A 165 1.85 -3.04 -18.89
C TRP A 165 0.47 -2.40 -19.03
N MET A 166 -0.25 -2.70 -20.12
CA MET A 166 -1.61 -2.22 -20.32
C MET A 166 -2.54 -2.75 -19.23
N LEU A 167 -2.54 -4.08 -18.98
CA LEU A 167 -3.37 -4.70 -17.97
C LEU A 167 -3.09 -4.13 -16.57
N ARG A 168 -1.81 -4.01 -16.18
CA ARG A 168 -1.43 -3.46 -14.87
C ARG A 168 -1.85 -2.00 -14.72
N SER A 169 -1.57 -1.17 -15.73
CA SER A 169 -1.90 0.27 -15.68
C SER A 169 -3.40 0.46 -15.65
N PHE A 170 -4.13 -0.32 -16.45
CA PHE A 170 -5.59 -0.32 -16.48
C PHE A 170 -6.18 -0.72 -15.12
N MET A 171 -5.70 -1.81 -14.53
CA MET A 171 -6.13 -2.28 -13.20
C MET A 171 -5.86 -1.24 -12.12
N MET A 172 -4.62 -0.73 -12.04
CA MET A 172 -4.25 0.27 -11.04
C MET A 172 -5.05 1.57 -11.19
N GLY A 173 -5.22 2.05 -12.42
CA GLY A 173 -6.01 3.24 -12.70
C GLY A 173 -7.48 3.06 -12.31
N GLN A 174 -8.06 1.92 -12.66
CA GLN A 174 -9.44 1.60 -12.34
C GLN A 174 -9.69 1.50 -10.83
N LEU A 175 -8.80 0.83 -10.10
CA LEU A 175 -8.86 0.76 -8.64
C LEU A 175 -8.69 2.12 -8.00
N TYR A 176 -7.72 2.92 -8.48
CA TYR A 176 -7.47 4.25 -7.94
C TYR A 176 -8.68 5.17 -8.06
N GLU A 177 -9.35 5.18 -9.23
CA GLU A 177 -10.56 5.98 -9.42
C GLU A 177 -11.74 5.44 -8.60
N TRP A 178 -11.92 4.12 -8.53
CA TRP A 178 -12.98 3.52 -7.74
C TRP A 178 -12.87 3.84 -6.24
N LEU A 179 -11.68 3.72 -5.67
CA LEU A 179 -11.45 3.95 -4.24
C LEU A 179 -11.71 5.40 -3.82
N LYS A 180 -11.70 6.36 -4.75
CA LYS A 180 -12.11 7.74 -4.44
C LYS A 180 -13.60 7.86 -4.18
N GLN A 181 -14.43 7.11 -4.91
CA GLN A 181 -15.89 7.18 -4.83
C GLN A 181 -16.53 5.79 -5.07
N PRO A 182 -16.42 4.85 -4.11
CA PRO A 182 -16.89 3.47 -4.32
C PRO A 182 -18.39 3.36 -4.60
N GLU A 183 -19.19 4.31 -4.11
CA GLU A 183 -20.64 4.36 -4.31
C GLU A 183 -21.04 4.91 -5.69
N ALA A 184 -20.21 5.76 -6.30
CA ALA A 184 -20.51 6.39 -7.59
C ALA A 184 -20.06 5.54 -8.78
N TYR A 185 -19.08 4.65 -8.57
CA TYR A 185 -18.51 3.79 -9.60
C TYR A 185 -18.71 2.32 -9.24
N ASP A 186 -19.68 1.68 -9.89
CA ASP A 186 -19.92 0.24 -9.76
C ASP A 186 -18.79 -0.54 -10.47
N ILE A 187 -17.71 -0.83 -9.73
CA ILE A 187 -16.55 -1.55 -10.27
C ILE A 187 -16.90 -2.99 -10.68
N CYS A 188 -17.87 -3.62 -10.03
CA CYS A 188 -18.29 -4.98 -10.35
C CYS A 188 -18.99 -5.06 -11.71
N ARG A 189 -19.75 -4.02 -12.10
CA ARG A 189 -20.44 -3.97 -13.40
C ARG A 189 -19.64 -3.24 -14.46
N ILE A 190 -19.20 -2.02 -14.17
CA ILE A 190 -18.50 -1.16 -15.14
C ILE A 190 -17.06 -1.62 -15.27
N GLY A 191 -16.39 -1.92 -14.15
CA GLY A 191 -14.98 -2.29 -14.15
C GLY A 191 -14.72 -3.60 -14.89
N THR A 192 -15.48 -4.64 -14.56
CA THR A 192 -15.45 -5.94 -15.25
C THR A 192 -15.82 -5.81 -16.74
N GLY A 193 -16.85 -5.03 -17.09
CA GLY A 193 -17.19 -4.81 -18.48
C GLY A 193 -16.08 -4.09 -19.28
N CYS A 194 -15.28 -3.24 -18.64
CA CYS A 194 -14.11 -2.66 -19.29
C CYS A 194 -12.95 -3.67 -19.43
N LEU A 195 -12.78 -4.57 -18.45
CA LEU A 195 -11.84 -5.70 -18.58
C LEU A 195 -12.22 -6.62 -19.73
N ASP A 196 -13.50 -6.98 -19.88
CA ASP A 196 -13.97 -7.84 -20.98
C ASP A 196 -13.57 -7.25 -22.34
N ARG A 197 -13.70 -5.93 -22.50
CA ARG A 197 -13.30 -5.21 -23.72
C ARG A 197 -11.78 -5.18 -23.90
N LEU A 198 -11.03 -5.00 -22.82
CA LEU A 198 -9.57 -5.06 -22.86
C LEU A 198 -9.08 -6.45 -23.29
N PHE A 199 -9.61 -7.52 -22.70
CA PHE A 199 -9.27 -8.88 -23.07
C PHE A 199 -9.75 -9.26 -24.47
N ALA A 200 -10.90 -8.73 -24.91
CA ALA A 200 -11.31 -8.85 -26.32
C ALA A 200 -10.27 -8.21 -27.25
N SER A 201 -9.64 -7.08 -26.87
CA SER A 201 -8.55 -6.47 -27.64
C SER A 201 -7.27 -7.32 -27.65
N PHE A 202 -7.01 -8.10 -26.61
CA PHE A 202 -5.89 -9.05 -26.58
C PHE A 202 -6.14 -10.28 -27.46
N ARG A 203 -7.40 -10.69 -27.66
CA ARG A 203 -7.78 -11.87 -28.46
C ARG A 203 -8.13 -11.57 -29.92
N GLY A 204 -8.59 -10.35 -30.21
CA GLY A 204 -9.20 -10.00 -31.49
C GLY A 204 -8.20 -9.94 -32.65
N GLU A 205 -8.71 -10.11 -33.88
CA GLU A 205 -7.94 -9.85 -35.09
C GLU A 205 -7.57 -8.36 -35.12
N ALA A 206 -6.27 -8.09 -35.19
CA ALA A 206 -5.79 -6.72 -35.34
C ALA A 206 -6.43 -6.11 -36.58
N THR A 207 -7.29 -5.10 -36.40
CA THR A 207 -7.38 -4.06 -37.42
C THR A 207 -6.24 -3.10 -37.11
N PRO A 208 -5.10 -3.16 -37.82
CA PRO A 208 -4.07 -2.16 -37.62
C PRO A 208 -4.70 -0.78 -37.88
N PRO A 209 -4.51 0.21 -36.99
CA PRO A 209 -4.95 1.56 -37.31
C PRO A 209 -4.25 1.99 -38.60
N PRO A 210 -4.95 2.63 -39.56
CA PRO A 210 -4.27 3.23 -40.69
C PRO A 210 -3.41 4.37 -40.16
N ARG A 211 -2.13 4.11 -39.90
CA ARG A 211 -1.15 5.13 -39.56
C ARG A 211 -0.09 5.16 -40.64
N ALA A 212 -0.21 6.13 -41.53
CA ALA A 212 0.89 6.57 -42.38
C ALA A 212 2.09 6.91 -41.50
N ALA A 213 3.22 6.25 -41.74
CA ALA A 213 4.47 6.47 -41.06
C ALA A 213 5.09 7.80 -41.51
N GLY A 214 4.88 8.87 -40.74
CA GLY A 214 5.85 9.95 -40.64
C GLY A 214 6.83 9.62 -39.52
N PRO A 215 8.13 9.91 -39.65
CA PRO A 215 9.10 9.66 -38.59
C PRO A 215 8.73 10.52 -37.39
N ARG A 216 8.21 9.90 -36.34
CA ARG A 216 8.20 10.52 -35.01
C ARG A 216 9.56 10.24 -34.42
N THR A 217 10.52 11.13 -34.66
CA THR A 217 11.64 11.26 -33.76
C THR A 217 11.07 11.86 -32.48
N CYS A 218 10.66 10.99 -31.57
CA CYS A 218 10.76 11.35 -30.17
C CYS A 218 12.27 11.46 -29.96
N ASP A 219 12.81 12.67 -29.87
CA ASP A 219 14.14 12.88 -29.30
C ASP A 219 14.06 12.39 -27.85
N GLY A 220 14.32 11.10 -27.68
CA GLY A 220 14.31 10.42 -26.41
C GLY A 220 15.52 10.87 -25.58
N PRO A 221 15.45 10.76 -24.25
CA PRO A 221 16.65 10.81 -23.41
C PRO A 221 17.65 9.72 -23.86
N PRO A 222 18.96 9.90 -23.61
CA PRO A 222 20.01 9.06 -24.19
C PRO A 222 19.85 7.58 -23.80
N GLU A 223 20.18 6.72 -24.77
CA GLU A 223 20.26 5.25 -24.73
C GLU A 223 20.38 4.65 -23.32
N ILE A 224 19.31 3.99 -22.87
CA ILE A 224 19.38 3.01 -21.78
C ILE A 224 19.68 1.67 -22.45
N ALA A 225 20.86 1.11 -22.16
CA ALA A 225 21.33 -0.16 -22.72
C ALA A 225 20.31 -1.30 -22.47
N ALA A 226 20.22 -2.24 -23.41
CA ALA A 226 19.23 -3.31 -23.41
C ALA A 226 19.38 -4.33 -22.24
N ASP A 227 20.46 -4.26 -21.47
CA ASP A 227 20.65 -5.04 -20.23
C ASP A 227 20.19 -4.29 -18.96
N SER A 228 19.56 -3.13 -19.14
CA SER A 228 19.02 -2.27 -18.09
C SER A 228 17.56 -1.92 -18.39
N VAL A 229 16.66 -2.91 -18.32
CA VAL A 229 15.24 -2.61 -18.06
C VAL A 229 15.14 -2.37 -16.55
N PRO A 230 15.08 -1.11 -16.06
CA PRO A 230 15.04 -0.85 -14.64
C PRO A 230 13.61 -1.14 -14.19
N LEU A 231 13.41 -2.29 -13.55
CA LEU A 231 12.22 -2.52 -12.73
C LEU A 231 12.40 -1.66 -11.47
N PHE A 232 12.09 -0.37 -11.57
CA PHE A 232 12.07 0.61 -10.45
C PHE A 232 13.25 0.55 -9.47
N ALA A 233 14.49 0.45 -9.97
CA ALA A 233 15.69 0.62 -9.16
C ALA A 233 16.59 1.66 -9.81
N ASP A 234 16.50 2.89 -9.31
CA ASP A 234 17.54 3.94 -9.23
C ASP A 234 16.89 5.33 -9.23
N LEU A 235 16.30 5.68 -8.09
CA LEU A 235 16.19 7.06 -7.67
C LEU A 235 16.74 7.14 -6.25
N ASP A 236 18.07 7.17 -6.13
CA ASP A 236 18.66 7.98 -5.08
C ASP A 236 20.02 8.58 -5.48
N THR A 237 20.22 9.81 -5.01
CA THR A 237 21.45 10.63 -4.96
C THR A 237 22.00 11.32 -6.23
N ASP A 238 21.53 12.55 -6.48
CA ASP A 238 22.41 13.69 -6.84
C ASP A 238 21.85 15.01 -6.24
N PRO A 239 22.54 15.68 -5.29
CA PRO A 239 22.11 16.94 -4.70
C PRO A 239 22.39 18.18 -5.57
N THR A 240 22.68 18.04 -6.87
CA THR A 240 23.07 19.17 -7.72
C THR A 240 22.45 19.14 -9.12
N VAL A 241 21.12 19.31 -9.24
CA VAL A 241 20.51 19.69 -10.54
C VAL A 241 19.49 20.84 -10.40
N CYS A 242 19.97 21.99 -10.88
CA CYS A 242 19.45 23.31 -11.24
C CYS A 242 17.95 23.73 -11.09
N PRO A 243 17.69 25.02 -10.78
CA PRO A 243 16.36 25.59 -10.53
C PRO A 243 15.71 26.15 -11.80
N THR A 244 14.73 25.45 -12.38
CA THR A 244 13.94 26.05 -13.49
C THR A 244 12.46 25.69 -13.51
N LEU A 245 11.94 25.04 -12.46
CA LEU A 245 10.51 24.67 -12.33
C LEU A 245 9.71 25.59 -11.39
N ARG A 246 10.11 26.87 -11.27
CA ARG A 246 9.36 27.90 -10.50
C ARG A 246 8.41 28.76 -11.34
N ARG A 247 8.11 28.40 -12.60
CA ARG A 247 7.34 29.27 -13.53
C ARG A 247 6.13 28.68 -14.25
N ALA A 248 5.64 27.50 -13.86
CA ALA A 248 4.43 26.93 -14.45
C ALA A 248 3.25 26.84 -13.46
N THR A 249 3.08 27.85 -12.61
CA THR A 249 1.81 28.14 -11.91
C THR A 249 1.22 29.43 -12.48
N ALA A 250 0.67 29.36 -13.70
CA ALA A 250 -0.08 30.45 -14.31
C ALA A 250 -0.93 29.97 -15.50
N CYS A 251 -1.80 28.97 -15.31
CA CYS A 251 -2.99 28.78 -16.15
C CYS A 251 -3.84 27.64 -15.61
N THR A 252 -4.82 27.96 -14.78
CA THR A 252 -6.16 27.33 -14.75
C THR A 252 -6.95 28.04 -13.65
N GLY A 253 -7.61 29.12 -14.04
CA GLY A 253 -8.64 29.76 -13.24
C GLY A 253 -10.01 29.11 -13.47
N ARG A 254 -10.87 29.25 -12.46
CA ARG A 254 -12.33 28.99 -12.40
C ARG A 254 -12.73 27.54 -12.12
N HIS A 255 -12.83 27.21 -10.83
CA HIS A 255 -14.12 27.19 -10.12
C HIS A 255 -13.84 27.14 -8.61
N ALA A 256 -14.16 28.24 -7.93
CA ALA A 256 -14.03 28.40 -6.49
C ALA A 256 -15.34 27.98 -5.80
N VAL A 257 -15.20 27.33 -4.64
CA VAL A 257 -16.21 27.34 -3.56
C VAL A 257 -15.44 27.72 -2.27
N PRO A 258 -15.88 28.74 -1.50
CA PRO A 258 -15.07 29.33 -0.44
C PRO A 258 -15.32 28.65 0.91
N ILE A 259 -14.26 28.48 1.70
CA ILE A 259 -14.37 28.29 3.16
C ILE A 259 -13.75 29.54 3.80
N ALA A 260 -14.54 30.16 4.67
CA ALA A 260 -14.31 31.45 5.29
C ALA A 260 -13.01 31.50 6.12
N ALA A 261 -12.33 32.64 6.01
CA ALA A 261 -11.24 33.06 6.88
C ALA A 261 -11.82 33.81 8.08
N GLU A 262 -11.54 33.33 9.29
CA GLU A 262 -11.60 34.16 10.49
C GLU A 262 -10.22 34.80 10.72
N THR A 263 -10.29 36.11 10.92
CA THR A 263 -9.23 37.10 11.02
C THR A 263 -8.50 37.03 12.37
N SER A 264 -7.17 37.08 12.33
CA SER A 264 -6.35 37.53 13.46
C SER A 264 -5.34 38.54 12.95
N GLU A 265 -5.69 39.83 13.05
CA GLU A 265 -4.72 40.92 12.96
C GLU A 265 -4.02 41.13 14.31
N VAL A 266 -2.71 41.30 14.20
CA VAL A 266 -1.74 41.67 15.24
C VAL A 266 -1.71 43.19 15.37
N VAL A 267 -1.67 43.74 16.58
CA VAL A 267 -0.95 44.99 16.85
C VAL A 267 -0.24 44.92 18.22
N ASP A 268 1.08 45.03 18.11
CA ASP A 268 2.14 45.57 18.99
C ASP A 268 1.85 46.07 20.42
N GLY A 269 2.85 45.85 21.28
CA GLY A 269 3.45 46.99 21.99
C GLY A 269 3.86 46.80 23.46
N SER A 270 5.17 46.60 23.66
CA SER A 270 6.00 47.18 24.74
C SER A 270 6.12 46.52 26.13
N ALA A 271 7.35 46.02 26.36
CA ALA A 271 8.26 46.26 27.49
C ALA A 271 7.79 46.14 28.95
N THR A 272 8.43 45.23 29.72
CA THR A 272 9.33 45.56 30.86
C THR A 272 9.99 44.30 31.48
N LYS A 273 11.18 44.52 32.07
CA LYS A 273 12.18 43.57 32.60
C LYS A 273 11.77 42.82 33.91
N PRO A 274 12.53 41.78 34.35
CA PRO A 274 12.15 40.74 35.32
C PRO A 274 12.53 41.08 36.78
N PRO A 275 12.19 40.16 37.72
CA PRO A 275 13.22 39.64 38.62
C PRO A 275 13.17 38.11 38.82
N ALA A 276 14.31 37.58 39.25
CA ALA A 276 14.62 36.17 39.47
C ALA A 276 14.31 35.69 40.93
N PRO A 277 14.97 34.65 41.48
CA PRO A 277 14.41 33.34 41.76
C PRO A 277 14.19 33.07 43.26
N LYS A 278 13.47 31.99 43.62
CA LYS A 278 13.57 31.39 44.96
C LYS A 278 13.89 29.90 44.91
N ARG A 279 15.06 29.61 45.47
CA ARG A 279 15.61 28.30 45.87
C ARG A 279 14.76 27.68 46.99
N GLY A 280 14.82 26.36 47.11
CA GLY A 280 15.12 25.78 48.43
C GLY A 280 14.47 24.45 48.81
N ARG A 281 15.31 23.40 48.73
CA ARG A 281 15.57 22.38 49.79
C ARG A 281 14.71 21.10 49.88
N SER A 282 15.33 20.03 49.36
CA SER A 282 15.99 18.93 50.11
C SER A 282 15.17 17.82 50.79
N SER A 283 15.51 16.60 50.35
CA SER A 283 15.93 15.42 51.14
C SER A 283 14.93 14.72 52.06
N SER A 284 14.69 13.41 51.88
CA SER A 284 15.57 12.33 52.40
C SER A 284 14.88 10.96 52.43
N SER A 285 15.72 9.96 52.18
CA SER A 285 15.68 8.51 52.43
C SER A 285 14.78 7.92 53.52
N GLY A 286 14.32 6.68 53.27
CA GLY A 286 13.95 5.72 54.34
C GLY A 286 13.62 4.31 53.83
N ARG A 287 14.61 3.42 53.78
CA ARG A 287 14.46 1.94 53.62
C ARG A 287 13.75 1.31 54.83
N ARG A 288 13.00 0.22 54.61
CA ARG A 288 13.18 -1.11 55.26
C ARG A 288 12.08 -2.12 54.85
N THR A 289 12.49 -3.20 54.19
CA THR A 289 11.94 -4.58 54.26
C THR A 289 12.67 -5.35 55.38
N PRO A 290 12.42 -6.65 55.65
CA PRO A 290 11.18 -7.44 55.72
C PRO A 290 11.06 -8.20 57.07
N ALA A 291 9.96 -8.91 57.33
CA ALA A 291 9.87 -9.87 58.44
C ALA A 291 9.35 -11.25 57.99
N ARG A 292 10.04 -12.28 58.49
CA ARG A 292 9.94 -13.73 58.25
C ARG A 292 8.63 -14.34 58.78
N GLY A 293 8.32 -15.55 58.26
CA GLY A 293 7.21 -16.45 58.65
C GLY A 293 7.30 -17.06 60.06
N PRO A 294 6.57 -18.16 60.34
CA PRO A 294 6.91 -19.49 59.79
C PRO A 294 5.74 -20.41 59.37
N SER A 295 6.13 -21.52 58.71
CA SER A 295 5.48 -22.83 58.43
C SER A 295 4.95 -23.55 59.70
N PRO A 296 4.43 -24.81 59.72
CA PRO A 296 3.96 -25.77 58.68
C PRO A 296 2.57 -26.42 59.01
N ALA A 297 1.99 -27.23 58.10
CA ALA A 297 1.42 -28.58 58.37
C ALA A 297 0.59 -29.17 57.20
N GLU A 298 1.17 -30.19 56.57
CA GLU A 298 0.67 -31.58 56.45
C GLU A 298 -0.67 -31.99 55.79
N THR A 299 -0.54 -33.13 55.06
CA THR A 299 -1.49 -34.24 54.81
C THR A 299 -2.39 -34.11 53.57
N LYS A 300 -2.03 -34.74 52.43
CA LYS A 300 -2.48 -36.08 51.98
C LYS A 300 -4.01 -36.27 52.07
N ILE A 301 -4.65 -36.62 50.95
CA ILE A 301 -5.51 -37.81 50.78
C ILE A 301 -6.03 -37.85 49.32
N LYS A 302 -5.76 -39.02 48.71
CA LYS A 302 -6.34 -39.67 47.51
C LYS A 302 -6.16 -39.03 46.14
#